data_AF-A0A813L3Z3-F1
#
_entry.id   AF-A0A813L3Z3-F1
#
_cell.length_a   1.000
_cell.length_b   1.000
_cell.length_c   1.000
_cell.angle_alpha   90.00
_cell.angle_beta   90.00
_cell.angle_gamma   90.00
#
_symmetry.space_group_name_H-M   'P 1'
#
loop_
_entity.id
_entity.type
_entity.pdbx_description
1 polymer ?
#
loop_
_entity_poly.entity_id
_entity_poly.type
_entity_poly.pdbx_seq_one_letter_code
_entity_poly.pdbx_strand_id
1 'polypeptide(L)'
;MDLLQGDACRLPLPDGSVDAIICDIPFGRQHGTIEECRGGLYKALLLEFDRVVSREKSGRMVLISSLEQEPWVLEAAGLGQPFTEAIPESGPSPSDLKVRWTCKARRELKLGFLDAVILVLRWPDEADGKGGPVLPAKSNRLWWETTAGRGDWADLK
;
A
#
# COMPACT_ATOMS: atom_id res chain seq x y z
N MET A 1 17.17 2.75 17.12
CA MET A 1 15.94 2.01 16.73
C MET A 1 14.96 2.29 17.85
N ASP A 2 13.87 2.97 17.52
CA ASP A 2 12.88 3.38 18.51
C ASP A 2 11.64 2.52 18.34
N LEU A 3 11.06 2.10 19.47
CA LEU A 3 9.79 1.39 19.50
C LEU A 3 8.76 2.28 20.17
N LEU A 4 7.71 2.62 19.44
CA LEU A 4 6.66 3.53 19.90
C LEU A 4 5.34 2.78 19.99
N GLN A 5 4.56 3.06 21.03
CA GLN A 5 3.15 2.69 21.06
C GLN A 5 2.37 3.68 20.21
N GLY A 6 1.55 3.21 19.28
CA GLY A 6 0.76 4.07 18.42
C GLY A 6 -0.34 3.33 17.68
N ASP A 7 -1.27 4.10 17.14
CA ASP A 7 -2.28 3.64 16.19
C ASP A 7 -1.74 3.89 14.77
N ALA A 8 -1.76 2.89 13.90
CA ALA A 8 -1.28 3.03 12.52
C ALA A 8 -2.14 3.98 11.67
N CYS A 9 -3.37 4.28 12.10
CA CYS A 9 -4.23 5.31 11.52
C CYS A 9 -3.96 6.72 12.10
N ARG A 10 -3.07 6.85 13.09
CA ARG A 10 -2.63 8.11 13.69
C ARG A 10 -1.25 7.95 14.33
N LEU A 11 -0.23 7.82 13.49
CA LEU A 11 1.16 7.67 13.87
C LEU A 11 1.65 8.92 14.62
N PRO A 12 2.39 8.74 15.74
CA PRO A 12 2.99 9.84 16.49
C PRO A 12 4.27 10.36 15.79
N LEU A 13 4.18 10.60 14.48
CA LEU A 13 5.27 11.07 13.62
C LEU A 13 4.89 12.39 12.95
N PRO A 14 5.83 13.33 12.75
CA PRO A 14 5.57 14.55 11.98
C PRO A 14 5.24 14.26 10.52
N ASP A 15 4.55 15.21 9.86
CA ASP A 15 4.30 15.16 8.42
C ASP A 15 5.60 15.08 7.63
N GLY A 16 5.64 14.25 6.57
CA GLY A 16 6.79 14.12 5.68
C GLY A 16 8.10 13.67 6.33
N SER A 17 8.05 13.11 7.55
CA SER A 17 9.24 12.79 8.36
C SER A 17 9.91 11.48 8.00
N VAL A 18 9.26 10.59 7.23
CA VAL A 18 9.83 9.28 6.86
C VAL A 18 10.03 9.15 5.37
N ASP A 19 11.13 8.51 4.96
CA ASP A 19 11.44 8.30 3.55
C ASP A 19 10.69 7.08 2.97
N ALA A 20 10.35 6.12 3.83
CA ALA A 20 9.63 4.92 3.45
C ALA A 20 8.80 4.33 4.59
N ILE A 21 7.74 3.62 4.22
CA ILE A 21 6.98 2.72 5.10
C ILE A 21 7.13 1.30 4.60
N ILE A 22 7.35 0.37 5.52
CA ILE A 22 7.30 -1.06 5.27
C ILE A 22 6.30 -1.63 6.28
N CYS A 23 5.18 -2.19 5.81
CA CYS A 23 4.10 -2.59 6.69
C CYS A 23 3.43 -3.88 6.20
N ASP A 24 3.32 -4.86 7.11
CA ASP A 24 2.41 -5.99 6.98
C ASP A 24 1.05 -5.54 7.53
N ILE A 25 0.12 -5.15 6.64
CA ILE A 25 -1.14 -4.51 7.06
C ILE A 25 -2.15 -5.57 7.49
N PRO A 26 -3.11 -5.27 8.39
CA PRO A 26 -4.04 -6.28 8.88
C PRO A 26 -4.92 -6.89 7.77
N PHE A 27 -5.14 -8.20 7.82
CA PHE A 27 -6.02 -8.92 6.88
C PHE A 27 -7.38 -9.31 7.46
N GLY A 28 -7.74 -8.83 8.65
CA GLY A 28 -9.05 -9.15 9.27
C GLY A 28 -9.24 -10.64 9.65
N ARG A 29 -8.15 -11.41 9.78
CA ARG A 29 -8.18 -12.83 10.20
C ARG A 29 -7.63 -13.10 11.61
N GLN A 30 -6.71 -12.27 12.09
CA GLN A 30 -6.10 -12.40 13.44
C GLN A 30 -6.34 -11.17 14.30
N HIS A 31 -6.28 -9.98 13.69
CA HIS A 31 -6.48 -8.69 14.37
C HIS A 31 -7.45 -7.87 13.53
N GLY A 32 -8.71 -7.82 13.95
CA GLY A 32 -9.85 -7.18 13.25
C GLY A 32 -10.68 -8.14 12.40
N THR A 33 -11.74 -7.61 11.77
CA THR A 33 -12.59 -8.36 10.81
C THR A 33 -12.37 -7.90 9.37
N ILE A 34 -12.80 -8.72 8.41
CA ILE A 34 -12.81 -8.37 6.98
C ILE A 34 -13.64 -7.10 6.75
N GLU A 35 -14.75 -6.96 7.46
CA GLU A 35 -15.65 -5.81 7.39
C GLU A 35 -15.00 -4.54 7.93
N GLU A 36 -14.19 -4.62 8.99
CA GLU A 36 -13.43 -3.48 9.51
C GLU A 36 -12.33 -3.04 8.54
N CYS A 37 -11.61 -4.01 7.96
CA CYS A 37 -10.64 -3.77 6.89
C CYS A 37 -11.28 -3.01 5.72
N ARG A 38 -12.44 -3.48 5.26
CA ARG A 38 -13.23 -2.87 4.16
C ARG A 38 -13.90 -1.55 4.58
N GLY A 39 -14.33 -1.46 5.83
CA GLY A 39 -15.19 -0.40 6.36
C GLY A 39 -14.49 0.93 6.65
N GLY A 40 -13.19 1.02 6.41
CA GLY A 40 -12.46 2.28 6.49
C GLY A 40 -11.01 2.16 6.97
N LEU A 41 -10.59 1.01 7.51
CA LEU A 41 -9.24 0.83 8.04
C LEU A 41 -8.17 1.14 6.99
N TYR A 42 -8.23 0.51 5.80
CA TYR A 42 -7.23 0.76 4.76
C TYR A 42 -7.19 2.21 4.30
N LYS A 43 -8.35 2.86 4.22
CA LYS A 43 -8.43 4.28 3.87
C LYS A 43 -7.77 5.15 4.93
N ALA A 44 -8.11 4.96 6.20
CA ALA A 44 -7.54 5.73 7.31
C ALA A 44 -6.03 5.50 7.45
N LEU A 45 -5.60 4.24 7.35
CA LEU A 45 -4.19 3.83 7.36
C LEU A 45 -3.40 4.50 6.23
N LEU A 46 -3.88 4.41 4.98
CA LEU A 46 -3.14 4.96 3.83
C LEU A 46 -3.15 6.48 3.79
N LEU A 47 -4.18 7.14 4.33
CA LEU A 47 -4.16 8.59 4.54
C LEU A 47 -3.09 9.00 5.56
N GLU A 48 -2.94 8.23 6.62
CA GLU A 48 -1.91 8.50 7.62
C GLU A 48 -0.51 8.24 7.08
N PHE A 49 -0.35 7.19 6.28
CA PHE A 49 0.90 6.90 5.60
C PHE A 49 1.26 8.00 4.59
N ASP A 50 0.29 8.52 3.83
CA ASP A 50 0.46 9.68 2.95
C ASP A 50 0.97 10.92 3.70
N ARG A 51 0.43 11.17 4.90
CA ARG A 51 0.82 12.30 5.74
C ARG A 51 2.29 12.22 6.16
N VAL A 52 2.73 11.06 6.64
CA VAL A 52 4.07 10.91 7.23
C VAL A 52 5.17 10.69 6.19
N VAL A 53 4.85 10.13 5.01
CA VAL A 53 5.86 9.84 3.99
C VAL A 53 6.29 11.12 3.25
N SER A 54 7.60 11.33 3.16
CA SER A 54 8.20 12.48 2.49
C SER A 54 7.90 12.51 1.00
N ARG A 55 7.29 13.61 0.55
CA ARG A 55 7.03 13.88 -0.87
C ARG A 55 8.29 14.36 -1.60
N GLU A 56 9.16 15.09 -0.90
CA GLU A 56 10.38 15.70 -1.47
C GLU A 56 11.44 14.66 -1.87
N LYS A 57 11.47 13.52 -1.17
CA LYS A 57 12.46 12.45 -1.40
C LYS A 57 11.92 11.27 -2.20
N SER A 58 10.81 11.50 -2.91
CA SER A 58 10.09 10.46 -3.66
C SER A 58 9.80 9.24 -2.77
N GLY A 59 9.06 9.50 -1.69
CA GLY A 59 8.78 8.53 -0.65
C GLY A 59 8.07 7.27 -1.15
N ARG A 60 8.22 6.20 -0.38
CA ARG A 60 7.84 4.83 -0.79
C ARG A 60 7.00 4.14 0.26
N MET A 61 6.11 3.26 -0.15
CA MET A 61 5.43 2.32 0.74
C MET A 61 5.57 0.92 0.18
N VAL A 62 5.99 -0.02 1.03
CA VAL A 62 6.03 -1.45 0.72
C VAL A 62 5.05 -2.13 1.65
N LEU A 63 3.92 -2.55 1.10
CA LEU A 63 2.81 -3.13 1.86
C LEU A 63 2.69 -4.61 1.55
N ILE A 64 2.46 -5.42 2.57
CA ILE A 64 2.07 -6.82 2.40
C ILE A 64 0.58 -6.90 2.72
N SER A 65 -0.22 -7.42 1.78
CA SER A 65 -1.65 -7.72 1.96
C SER A 65 -1.96 -9.17 1.59
N SER A 66 -3.15 -9.65 1.94
CA SER A 66 -3.68 -10.86 1.30
C SER A 66 -4.02 -10.58 -0.17
N LEU A 67 -3.87 -11.59 -1.03
CA LEU A 67 -4.22 -11.49 -2.44
C LEU A 67 -5.72 -11.19 -2.63
N GLU A 68 -6.55 -11.74 -1.74
CA GLU A 68 -7.99 -11.52 -1.66
C GLU A 68 -8.35 -10.04 -1.42
N GLN A 69 -7.62 -9.35 -0.55
CA GLN A 69 -7.94 -7.98 -0.13
C GLN A 69 -7.16 -6.91 -0.89
N GLU A 70 -6.23 -7.32 -1.76
CA GLU A 70 -5.50 -6.42 -2.66
C GLU A 70 -6.39 -5.34 -3.31
N PRO A 71 -7.57 -5.66 -3.89
CA PRO A 71 -8.38 -4.66 -4.56
C PRO A 71 -8.78 -3.50 -3.64
N TRP A 72 -9.08 -3.77 -2.36
CA TRP A 72 -9.47 -2.76 -1.38
C TRP A 72 -8.29 -1.87 -0.97
N VAL A 73 -7.09 -2.45 -0.90
CA VAL A 73 -5.86 -1.67 -0.64
C VAL A 73 -5.55 -0.76 -1.82
N LEU A 74 -5.69 -1.26 -3.06
CA LEU A 74 -5.50 -0.47 -4.27
C LEU A 74 -6.54 0.64 -4.39
N GLU A 75 -7.81 0.36 -4.09
CA GLU A 75 -8.88 1.37 -4.04
C GLU A 75 -8.55 2.46 -3.01
N ALA A 76 -8.18 2.07 -1.78
CA ALA A 76 -7.81 3.01 -0.73
C ALA A 76 -6.55 3.84 -1.09
N ALA A 77 -5.66 3.30 -1.92
CA ALA A 77 -4.49 4.01 -2.46
C ALA A 77 -4.82 4.92 -3.66
N GLY A 78 -6.08 4.96 -4.12
CA GLY A 78 -6.49 5.74 -5.31
C GLY A 78 -6.11 5.09 -6.65
N LEU A 79 -5.82 3.79 -6.65
CA LEU A 79 -5.29 3.02 -7.78
C LEU A 79 -6.23 1.92 -8.31
N GLY A 80 -7.31 1.62 -7.58
CA GLY A 80 -8.35 0.66 -7.99
C GLY A 80 -9.51 1.33 -8.75
N GLN A 81 -10.30 0.54 -9.48
CA GLN A 81 -11.67 0.97 -9.81
C GLN A 81 -12.51 0.92 -8.52
N PRO A 82 -13.49 1.84 -8.33
CA PRO A 82 -14.40 1.76 -7.20
C PRO A 82 -15.05 0.38 -7.17
N PHE A 83 -14.98 -0.33 -6.04
CA PHE A 83 -15.67 -1.60 -5.92
C PHE A 83 -17.17 -1.33 -5.76
N THR A 84 -17.91 -1.33 -6.88
CA THR A 84 -19.37 -1.14 -6.86
C THR A 84 -20.08 -2.43 -6.46
N GLU A 85 -20.12 -2.71 -5.16
CA GLU A 85 -21.28 -3.36 -4.57
C GLU A 85 -22.04 -2.30 -3.79
N ALA A 86 -23.29 -2.06 -4.20
CA ALA A 86 -24.14 -0.96 -3.77
C ALA A 86 -24.10 -0.72 -2.25
N ILE A 87 -23.54 0.42 -1.84
CA ILE A 87 -23.76 1.02 -0.51
C ILE A 87 -24.78 2.16 -0.71
N PRO A 88 -25.85 2.27 0.12
CA PRO A 88 -26.88 3.27 -0.08
C PRO A 88 -26.33 4.70 -0.01
N GLU A 89 -26.77 5.52 -0.97
CA GLU A 89 -26.42 6.93 -1.11
C GLU A 89 -26.85 7.74 0.11
N SER A 90 -25.93 8.02 1.03
CA SER A 90 -26.01 9.14 1.99
C SER A 90 -24.71 9.24 2.79
N GLY A 91 -23.61 9.47 2.09
CA GLY A 91 -22.32 9.86 2.67
C GLY A 91 -21.70 11.00 1.87
N PRO A 92 -20.87 11.85 2.48
CA PRO A 92 -20.31 13.03 1.81
C PRO A 92 -19.59 12.64 0.52
N SER A 93 -19.79 13.46 -0.52
CA SER A 93 -19.19 13.34 -1.85
C SER A 93 -17.68 13.06 -1.78
N PRO A 94 -17.15 12.07 -2.53
CA PRO A 94 -15.75 11.69 -2.48
C PRO A 94 -14.88 12.67 -3.28
N SER A 95 -14.65 13.86 -2.74
CA SER A 95 -13.67 14.79 -3.28
C SER A 95 -12.90 15.45 -2.14
N ASP A 96 -11.60 15.11 -2.01
CA ASP A 96 -10.48 16.08 -2.05
C ASP A 96 -9.13 15.49 -1.62
N LEU A 97 -9.10 14.31 -0.98
CA LEU A 97 -7.87 13.58 -0.73
C LEU A 97 -7.62 12.57 -1.86
N LYS A 98 -7.20 13.08 -3.02
CA LYS A 98 -6.61 12.23 -4.06
C LYS A 98 -5.22 11.85 -3.59
N VAL A 99 -5.14 10.77 -2.83
CA VAL A 99 -3.87 10.12 -2.53
C VAL A 99 -3.26 9.74 -3.88
N ARG A 100 -2.15 10.38 -4.25
CA ARG A 100 -1.50 10.17 -5.54
C ARG A 100 -0.34 9.24 -5.30
N TRP A 101 -0.58 7.94 -5.27
CA TRP A 101 0.49 6.95 -5.37
C TRP A 101 0.58 6.42 -6.79
N THR A 102 1.74 5.90 -7.14
CA THR A 102 1.91 5.01 -8.31
C THR A 102 2.29 3.63 -7.81
N CYS A 103 1.65 2.59 -8.33
CA CYS A 103 2.07 1.22 -8.07
C CYS A 103 3.19 0.84 -9.04
N LYS A 104 4.39 0.59 -8.51
CA LYS A 104 5.55 0.17 -9.30
C LYS A 104 5.63 -1.35 -9.43
N ALA A 105 5.16 -2.09 -8.43
CA ALA A 105 5.21 -3.55 -8.43
C ALA A 105 4.05 -4.17 -7.65
N ARG A 106 3.62 -5.34 -8.11
CA ARG A 106 2.69 -6.25 -7.44
C ARG A 106 3.28 -7.65 -7.48
N ARG A 107 3.83 -8.11 -6.36
CA ARG A 107 4.44 -9.44 -6.29
C ARG A 107 3.56 -10.40 -5.51
N GLU A 108 3.14 -11.47 -6.15
CA GLU A 108 2.46 -12.60 -5.50
C GLU A 108 3.47 -13.47 -4.75
N LEU A 109 3.08 -13.93 -3.56
CA LEU A 109 3.86 -14.85 -2.76
C LEU A 109 2.97 -15.69 -1.85
N LYS A 110 3.46 -16.88 -1.50
CA LYS A 110 2.84 -17.76 -0.50
C LYS A 110 3.45 -17.49 0.88
N LEU A 111 2.62 -17.13 1.85
CA LEU A 111 2.98 -17.01 3.27
C LEU A 111 2.33 -18.17 4.04
N GLY A 112 2.97 -19.33 4.03
CA GLY A 112 2.39 -20.56 4.55
C GLY A 112 1.11 -20.93 3.79
N PHE A 113 -0.04 -20.83 4.46
CA PHE A 113 -1.36 -21.12 3.88
C PHE A 113 -2.03 -19.90 3.22
N LEU A 114 -1.43 -18.71 3.33
CA LEU A 114 -1.99 -17.47 2.81
C LEU A 114 -1.40 -17.13 1.43
N ASP A 115 -2.27 -16.87 0.46
CA ASP A 115 -1.92 -16.14 -0.74
C ASP A 115 -1.80 -14.65 -0.42
N ALA A 116 -0.61 -14.09 -0.59
CA ALA A 116 -0.29 -12.72 -0.26
C ALA A 116 0.22 -11.96 -1.49
N VAL A 117 0.23 -10.63 -1.36
CA VAL A 117 0.78 -9.73 -2.35
C VAL A 117 1.65 -8.67 -1.66
N ILE A 118 2.83 -8.41 -2.22
CA ILE A 118 3.63 -7.23 -1.92
C ILE A 118 3.27 -6.14 -2.92
N LEU A 119 2.84 -4.99 -2.41
CA LEU A 119 2.59 -3.77 -3.18
C LEU A 119 3.75 -2.80 -2.96
N VAL A 120 4.38 -2.38 -4.05
CA VAL A 120 5.40 -1.31 -4.03
C VAL A 120 4.78 -0.04 -4.57
N LEU A 121 4.57 0.93 -3.70
CA LEU A 121 3.96 2.21 -3.99
C LEU A 121 5.03 3.31 -3.88
N ARG A 122 4.98 4.29 -4.79
CA ARG A 122 5.90 5.43 -4.79
C ARG A 122 5.15 6.72 -5.09
N TRP A 123 5.58 7.82 -4.48
CA TRP A 123 5.11 9.14 -4.84
C TRP A 123 5.40 9.41 -6.33
N PRO A 124 4.44 9.93 -7.12
CA PRO A 124 4.61 10.16 -8.54
C PRO A 124 5.83 11.01 -8.82
N ASP A 125 6.63 10.58 -9.78
CA ASP A 125 7.75 11.35 -10.31
C ASP A 125 7.27 12.20 -11.51
N GLU A 126 7.94 13.29 -11.85
CA GLU A 126 7.63 14.05 -13.08
C GLU A 126 7.77 13.17 -14.34
N ALA A 127 8.65 12.16 -14.26
CA ALA A 127 8.86 11.15 -15.29
C ALA A 127 7.70 10.15 -15.45
N ASP A 128 6.75 10.08 -14.51
CA ASP A 128 5.64 9.11 -14.57
C ASP A 128 4.57 9.47 -15.63
N GLY A 129 4.70 10.63 -16.28
CA GLY A 129 4.02 10.94 -17.55
C GLY A 129 2.49 11.11 -17.45
N LYS A 130 1.90 11.67 -18.51
CA LYS A 130 0.47 12.05 -18.60
C LYS A 130 -0.51 10.87 -18.80
N GLY A 131 -0.01 9.63 -18.74
CA GLY A 131 -0.86 8.43 -18.74
C GLY A 131 -1.34 8.19 -17.32
N GLY A 132 -2.65 8.05 -17.10
CA GLY A 132 -3.19 7.74 -15.77
C GLY A 132 -2.53 6.51 -15.12
N PRO A 133 -2.76 6.25 -13.83
CA PRO A 133 -2.09 5.18 -13.11
C PRO A 133 -2.34 3.82 -13.79
N VAL A 134 -1.32 3.28 -14.45
CA VAL A 134 -1.34 1.91 -14.98
C VAL A 134 -0.88 0.98 -13.88
N LEU A 135 -1.78 0.10 -13.43
CA LEU A 135 -1.40 -0.95 -12.48
C LEU A 135 -0.49 -1.98 -13.19
N PRO A 136 0.69 -2.30 -12.64
CA PRO A 136 1.53 -3.34 -13.20
C PRO A 136 0.82 -4.70 -13.14
N ALA A 137 1.17 -5.60 -14.06
CA ALA A 137 0.76 -6.99 -13.95
C ALA A 137 1.33 -7.60 -12.66
N LYS A 138 0.58 -8.51 -12.05
CA LYS A 138 1.11 -9.28 -10.93
C LYS A 138 2.24 -10.18 -11.42
N SER A 139 3.26 -10.37 -10.58
CA SER A 139 4.39 -11.23 -10.87
C SER A 139 4.75 -12.10 -9.67
N ASN A 140 5.32 -13.29 -9.91
CA ASN A 140 5.88 -14.10 -8.82
C ASN A 140 7.27 -13.61 -8.37
N ARG A 141 7.84 -12.64 -9.10
CA ARG A 141 9.19 -12.10 -8.89
C ARG A 141 9.22 -10.60 -9.11
N LEU A 142 9.97 -9.86 -8.30
CA LEU A 142 10.25 -8.44 -8.58
C LEU A 142 11.29 -8.33 -9.70
N TRP A 143 11.31 -7.21 -10.42
CA TRP A 143 12.17 -7.05 -11.60
C TRP A 143 13.68 -7.09 -11.28
N TRP A 144 14.05 -6.99 -10.01
CA TRP A 144 15.43 -7.12 -9.53
C TRP A 144 15.75 -8.52 -8.96
N GLU A 145 14.78 -9.44 -8.90
CA GLU A 145 15.03 -10.81 -8.43
C GLU A 145 15.58 -11.68 -9.57
N THR A 146 16.72 -12.33 -9.34
CA THR A 146 17.33 -13.24 -10.33
C THR A 146 16.62 -14.59 -10.34
N THR A 147 16.91 -15.43 -11.35
CA THR A 147 16.45 -16.84 -11.38
C THR A 147 16.91 -17.64 -10.15
N ALA A 148 18.08 -17.30 -9.60
CA ALA A 148 18.66 -17.90 -8.40
C ALA A 148 17.97 -17.48 -7.08
N GLY A 149 16.98 -16.57 -7.13
CA GLY A 149 16.29 -16.05 -5.95
C GLY A 149 16.78 -14.66 -5.57
N ARG A 150 16.71 -14.33 -4.27
CA ARG A 150 17.34 -13.12 -3.75
C ARG A 150 18.85 -13.26 -3.99
N GLY A 151 19.49 -12.24 -4.59
CA GLY A 151 20.95 -12.11 -4.51
C GLY A 151 21.38 -12.14 -3.05
N ASP A 152 22.65 -12.44 -2.78
CA ASP A 152 23.14 -12.45 -1.41
C ASP A 152 22.81 -11.09 -0.77
N TRP A 153 22.40 -11.06 0.49
CA TRP A 153 22.16 -9.79 1.20
C TRP A 153 23.42 -8.91 1.20
N ALA A 154 24.59 -9.54 1.07
CA ALA A 154 25.87 -8.88 0.88
C ALA A 154 25.97 -8.07 -0.43
N ASP A 155 25.23 -8.44 -1.48
CA ASP A 155 25.31 -7.83 -2.83
C ASP A 155 24.46 -6.55 -2.97
N LEU A 156 23.69 -6.17 -1.93
CA LEU A 156 22.83 -4.99 -1.88
C LEU A 156 23.44 -3.79 -1.13
N LYS A 157 24.70 -3.90 -0.69
CA LYS A 157 25.48 -2.82 -0.07
C LYS A 157 26.33 -2.09 -1.10
#